data_AF-A0A831US64-F1
#
_entry.id   AF-A0A831US64-F1
#
_cell.length_a   1.000
_cell.length_b   1.000
_cell.length_c   1.000
_cell.angle_alpha   90.00
_cell.angle_beta   90.00
_cell.angle_gamma   90.00
#
_symmetry.space_group_name_H-M   'P 1'
#
loop_
_entity.id
_entity.type
_entity.pdbx_description
1 polymer ?
#
loop_
_entity_poly.entity_id
_entity_poly.type
_entity_poly.pdbx_seq_one_letter_code
_entity_poly.pdbx_strand_id
1 'polypeptide(L)'
;LGTTQEQFIGHRLLADLGFEDIAVTKRCRDGGIDVRGTLGTHEQGLIITTGDFSPRARAEAAWANAVPVALMNGEQLVALLADKQIGIVRNSHDIFELTRGDNLMDEPERLGR
;
A
#
# COMPACT_ATOMS: atom_id res chain seq x y z
N LEU A 1 -18.97 -18.88 1.89
CA LEU A 1 -19.02 -17.65 1.06
C LEU A 1 -17.63 -17.04 1.13
N GLY A 2 -16.84 -17.14 0.06
CA GLY A 2 -15.46 -16.66 0.08
C GLY A 2 -15.40 -15.13 0.09
N THR A 3 -14.68 -14.56 1.05
CA THR A 3 -14.33 -13.14 1.07
C THR A 3 -13.46 -12.81 -0.14
N THR A 4 -13.73 -11.70 -0.84
CA THR A 4 -12.85 -11.29 -1.94
C THR A 4 -11.51 -10.76 -1.40
N GLN A 5 -10.48 -10.72 -2.24
CA GLN A 5 -9.14 -10.24 -1.83
C GLN A 5 -9.21 -8.82 -1.26
N GLU A 6 -10.01 -7.95 -1.88
CA GLU A 6 -10.18 -6.57 -1.46
C GLU A 6 -10.86 -6.48 -0.09
N GLN A 7 -11.83 -7.37 0.18
CA GLN A 7 -12.48 -7.41 1.48
C GLN A 7 -11.53 -7.85 2.59
N PHE A 8 -10.68 -8.82 2.29
CA PHE A 8 -9.65 -9.28 3.22
C PHE A 8 -8.62 -8.17 3.51
N ILE A 9 -8.13 -7.49 2.47
CA ILE A 9 -7.19 -6.37 2.62
C ILE A 9 -7.83 -5.25 3.43
N GLY A 10 -9.06 -4.84 3.12
CA GLY A 10 -9.76 -3.79 3.84
C GLY A 10 -9.96 -4.11 5.33
N HIS A 11 -10.39 -5.33 5.65
CA HIS A 11 -10.51 -5.79 7.04
C HIS A 11 -9.16 -5.77 7.76
N ARG A 12 -8.12 -6.35 7.15
CA ARG A 12 -6.79 -6.44 7.77
C ARG A 12 -6.18 -5.06 8.00
N LEU A 13 -6.33 -4.15 7.04
CA LEU A 13 -5.84 -2.79 7.13
C LEU A 13 -6.45 -2.04 8.31
N LEU A 14 -7.78 -2.06 8.46
CA LEU A 14 -8.44 -1.39 9.58
C LEU A 14 -8.09 -2.03 10.92
N ALA A 15 -7.99 -3.35 10.99
CA ALA A 15 -7.56 -4.04 12.21
C ALA A 15 -6.14 -3.60 12.64
N ASP A 16 -5.20 -3.47 11.70
CA ASP A 16 -3.84 -2.99 11.99
C ASP A 16 -3.75 -1.49 12.32
N LEU A 17 -4.75 -0.70 11.90
CA LEU A 17 -4.94 0.68 12.32
C LEU A 17 -5.63 0.81 13.70
N GLY A 18 -6.00 -0.32 14.33
CA GLY A 18 -6.58 -0.36 15.67
C GLY A 18 -8.12 -0.31 15.70
N PHE A 19 -8.78 -0.48 14.57
CA PHE A 19 -10.25 -0.56 14.54
C PHE A 19 -10.74 -1.92 15.04
N GLU A 20 -11.89 -1.90 15.70
CA GLU A 20 -12.63 -3.07 16.18
C GLU A 20 -13.99 -3.19 15.48
N ASP A 21 -14.71 -4.30 15.67
CA ASP A 21 -16.04 -4.55 15.09
C ASP A 21 -16.15 -4.27 13.57
N ILE A 22 -15.15 -4.72 12.81
CA ILE A 22 -15.01 -4.38 11.40
C ILE A 22 -15.99 -5.17 10.52
N ALA A 23 -16.81 -4.45 9.76
CA ALA A 23 -17.72 -4.99 8.76
C ALA A 23 -17.37 -4.47 7.37
N VAL A 24 -17.13 -5.38 6.43
CA VAL A 24 -16.84 -5.06 5.02
C VAL A 24 -18.05 -5.38 4.16
N THR A 25 -18.46 -4.46 3.29
CA THR A 25 -19.58 -4.67 2.37
C THR A 25 -19.15 -5.40 1.10
N LYS A 26 -20.13 -5.94 0.36
CA LYS A 26 -19.89 -6.49 -0.98
C LYS A 26 -19.65 -5.34 -1.96
N ARG A 27 -18.87 -5.59 -3.01
CA ARG A 27 -18.65 -4.64 -4.11
C ARG A 27 -20.01 -4.11 -4.62
N CYS A 28 -20.16 -2.80 -4.67
CA CYS A 28 -21.30 -2.11 -5.27
C CYS A 28 -21.22 -2.15 -6.81
N ARG A 29 -22.32 -1.77 -7.47
CA ARG A 29 -22.46 -1.82 -8.94
C ARG A 29 -21.49 -0.85 -9.66
N ASP A 30 -20.93 0.11 -8.93
CA ASP A 30 -19.88 1.05 -9.35
C ASP A 30 -18.46 0.58 -9.04
N GLY A 31 -18.30 -0.59 -8.41
CA GLY A 31 -17.01 -1.16 -8.05
C GLY A 31 -16.46 -0.74 -6.69
N GLY A 32 -17.15 0.15 -5.96
CA GLY A 32 -16.76 0.59 -4.60
C GLY A 32 -16.97 -0.48 -3.53
N ILE A 33 -16.22 -0.37 -2.44
CA ILE A 33 -16.34 -1.21 -1.23
C ILE A 33 -16.43 -0.27 -0.04
N ASP A 34 -17.42 -0.49 0.81
CA ASP A 34 -17.53 0.22 2.08
C ASP A 34 -16.99 -0.66 3.20
N VAL A 35 -16.27 -0.05 4.12
CA VAL A 35 -15.82 -0.71 5.33
C VAL A 35 -16.19 0.15 6.52
N ARG A 36 -16.73 -0.48 7.56
CA ARG A 36 -17.06 0.17 8.83
C ARG A 36 -16.32 -0.54 9.94
N GLY A 37 -15.85 0.21 10.92
CA GLY A 37 -15.26 -0.31 12.14
C GLY A 37 -15.30 0.79 13.19
N THR A 38 -15.10 0.40 14.44
CA THR A 38 -15.11 1.29 15.59
C THR A 38 -13.68 1.64 15.97
N LEU A 39 -13.36 2.92 16.13
CA LEU A 39 -12.05 3.38 16.64
C LEU A 39 -12.26 4.42 17.75
N GLY A 40 -12.13 3.98 19.01
CA GLY A 40 -12.32 4.86 20.16
C GLY A 40 -13.72 5.47 20.27
N THR A 41 -13.82 6.66 20.87
CA THR A 41 -15.10 7.32 21.19
C THR A 41 -15.58 8.33 20.13
N HIS A 42 -14.84 8.52 19.04
CA HIS A 42 -15.14 9.53 18.04
C HIS A 42 -15.35 8.87 16.67
N GLU A 43 -16.43 9.22 15.98
CA GLU A 43 -16.67 8.79 14.61
C GLU A 43 -15.89 9.69 13.64
N GLN A 44 -15.00 9.10 12.84
CA GLN A 44 -14.31 9.80 11.76
C GLN A 44 -14.33 8.96 10.49
N GLY A 45 -14.75 9.55 9.37
CA GLY A 45 -14.72 8.88 8.08
C GLY A 45 -13.30 8.79 7.52
N LEU A 46 -13.00 7.75 6.74
CA LEU A 46 -11.76 7.61 5.97
C LEU A 46 -12.11 7.27 4.52
N ILE A 47 -11.62 8.05 3.56
CA ILE A 47 -11.73 7.76 2.14
C ILE A 47 -10.36 7.31 1.64
N ILE A 48 -10.33 6.13 1.01
CA ILE A 48 -9.14 5.56 0.39
C ILE A 48 -9.34 5.54 -1.12
N THR A 49 -8.33 5.96 -1.88
CA THR A 49 -8.30 5.85 -3.35
C THR A 49 -7.02 5.20 -3.81
N THR A 50 -7.04 4.56 -4.99
CA THR A 50 -5.86 4.00 -5.64
C THR A 50 -5.06 5.04 -6.43
N GLY A 51 -5.64 6.22 -6.68
CA GLY A 51 -5.00 7.34 -7.35
C GLY A 51 -4.69 8.48 -6.37
N ASP A 52 -4.77 9.72 -6.84
CA ASP A 52 -4.59 10.89 -5.99
C ASP A 52 -5.85 11.76 -5.93
N PHE A 53 -6.01 12.55 -4.87
CA PHE A 53 -7.17 13.43 -4.70
C PHE A 53 -6.98 14.74 -5.45
N SER A 54 -8.03 15.18 -6.15
CA SER A 54 -8.05 16.53 -6.73
C SER A 54 -7.91 17.61 -5.64
N PRO A 55 -7.37 18.80 -5.96
CA PRO A 55 -7.27 19.89 -5.00
C PRO A 55 -8.62 20.24 -4.36
N ARG A 56 -9.71 20.20 -5.15
CA ARG A 56 -11.08 20.41 -4.65
C ARG A 56 -11.49 19.35 -3.63
N ALA A 57 -11.21 18.08 -3.88
CA ALA A 57 -11.56 17.01 -2.95
C ALA A 57 -10.84 17.16 -1.61
N ARG A 58 -9.59 17.61 -1.61
CA ARG A 58 -8.84 17.90 -0.37
C ARG A 58 -9.39 19.10 0.38
N ALA A 59 -9.72 20.17 -0.35
CA ALA A 59 -10.33 21.36 0.24
C ALA A 59 -11.68 21.03 0.90
N GLU A 60 -12.49 20.20 0.24
CA GLU A 60 -13.77 19.72 0.76
C GLU A 60 -13.58 18.89 2.03
N ALA A 61 -12.64 17.93 2.04
CA ALA A 61 -12.37 17.10 3.20
C ALA A 61 -11.83 17.87 4.41
N ALA A 62 -11.10 18.95 4.16
CA ALA A 62 -10.55 19.84 5.19
C ALA A 62 -11.55 20.94 5.63
N TRP A 63 -12.76 20.96 5.08
CA TRP A 63 -13.70 22.05 5.31
C TRP A 63 -14.26 22.02 6.74
N ALA A 64 -13.97 23.06 7.52
CA ALA A 64 -14.28 23.11 8.95
C ALA A 64 -15.78 23.05 9.31
N ASN A 65 -16.68 23.30 8.34
CA ASN A 65 -18.12 23.24 8.55
C ASN A 65 -18.72 21.87 8.20
N ALA A 66 -17.91 20.92 7.73
CA ALA A 66 -18.31 19.55 7.44
C ALA A 66 -17.74 18.58 8.48
N VAL A 67 -18.31 17.37 8.54
CA VAL A 67 -17.72 16.29 9.33
C VAL A 67 -16.35 15.96 8.73
N PRO A 68 -15.26 16.06 9.50
CA PRO A 68 -13.93 15.79 8.98
C PRO A 68 -13.82 14.36 8.46
N VAL A 69 -13.30 14.22 7.25
CA VAL A 69 -13.00 12.92 6.63
C VAL A 69 -11.51 12.83 6.34
N ALA A 70 -10.86 11.80 6.88
CA ALA A 70 -9.47 11.52 6.54
C ALA A 70 -9.37 11.04 5.09
N LEU A 71 -8.30 11.43 4.40
CA LEU A 71 -8.01 11.03 3.03
C LEU A 71 -6.72 10.20 2.99
N MET A 72 -6.74 9.08 2.28
CA MET A 72 -5.58 8.25 2.00
C MET A 72 -5.49 7.99 0.49
N ASN A 73 -4.42 8.47 -0.14
CA ASN A 73 -4.20 8.26 -1.56
C ASN A 73 -3.48 6.93 -1.84
N GLY A 74 -3.27 6.62 -3.12
CA GLY A 74 -2.66 5.35 -3.54
C GLY A 74 -1.23 5.17 -3.02
N GLU A 75 -0.42 6.23 -3.01
CA GLU A 75 0.96 6.17 -2.51
C GLU A 75 1.00 5.88 -1.01
N GLN A 76 0.17 6.57 -0.23
CA GLN A 76 0.03 6.35 1.21
C GLN A 76 -0.50 4.94 1.51
N LEU A 77 -1.47 4.46 0.72
CA LEU A 77 -2.01 3.11 0.85
C LEU A 77 -0.92 2.06 0.58
N VAL A 78 -0.17 2.18 -0.52
CA VAL A 78 0.91 1.23 -0.85
C VAL A 78 1.99 1.24 0.21
N ALA A 79 2.40 2.41 0.68
CA ALA A 79 3.39 2.53 1.76
C ALA A 79 2.91 1.83 3.04
N LEU A 80 1.65 2.02 3.42
CA LEU A 80 1.06 1.39 4.59
C LEU A 80 0.93 -0.14 4.44
N LEU A 81 0.48 -0.63 3.29
CA LEU A 81 0.42 -2.07 2.99
C LEU A 81 1.82 -2.71 3.04
N ALA A 82 2.84 -2.00 2.54
CA ALA A 82 4.23 -2.44 2.59
C ALA A 82 4.78 -2.51 4.02
N ASP A 83 4.56 -1.45 4.81
CA ASP A 83 4.97 -1.37 6.22
C ASP A 83 4.34 -2.48 7.06
N LYS A 84 3.03 -2.71 6.89
CA LYS A 84 2.27 -3.74 7.62
C LYS A 84 2.37 -5.15 7.02
N GLN A 85 3.12 -5.32 5.92
CA GLN A 85 3.23 -6.56 5.16
C GLN A 85 1.87 -7.17 4.74
N ILE A 86 0.88 -6.33 4.44
CA ILE A 86 -0.47 -6.76 4.04
C ILE A 86 -0.50 -7.01 2.54
N GLY A 87 -0.75 -8.25 2.13
CA GLY A 87 -0.89 -8.61 0.70
C GLY A 87 0.40 -8.49 -0.12
N ILE A 88 1.56 -8.32 0.53
CA ILE A 88 2.87 -8.22 -0.12
C ILE A 88 3.52 -9.60 -0.24
N VAL A 89 3.97 -9.93 -1.44
CA VAL A 89 4.86 -11.07 -1.69
C VAL A 89 6.26 -10.53 -1.98
N ARG A 90 7.23 -10.90 -1.14
CA ARG A 90 8.63 -10.52 -1.37
C ARG A 90 9.31 -11.57 -2.24
N ASN A 91 9.74 -11.17 -3.43
CA ASN A 91 10.60 -11.99 -4.28
C ASN A 91 12.02 -11.41 -4.24
N SER A 92 12.91 -12.04 -3.47
CA SER A 92 14.33 -11.68 -3.46
C SER A 92 15.00 -12.17 -4.74
N HIS A 93 15.65 -11.27 -5.47
CA HIS A 93 16.47 -11.61 -6.62
C HIS A 93 17.91 -11.22 -6.31
N ASP A 94 18.84 -12.13 -6.53
CA ASP A 94 20.26 -11.82 -6.46
C ASP A 94 20.65 -11.05 -7.74
N ILE A 95 20.95 -9.77 -7.58
CA ILE A 95 21.44 -8.92 -8.67
C ILE A 95 22.97 -9.00 -8.64
N PHE A 96 23.54 -9.71 -9.60
CA PHE A 96 24.98 -9.76 -9.81
C PHE A 96 25.40 -8.66 -10.80
N GLU A 97 26.34 -7.81 -10.41
CA GLU A 97 26.98 -6.84 -11.29
C GLU A 97 28.40 -7.32 -11.61
N LEU A 98 28.73 -7.47 -12.90
CA LEU A 98 30.07 -7.84 -13.33
C LEU A 98 30.97 -6.61 -13.32
N THR A 99 31.95 -6.58 -12.41
CA THR A 99 32.99 -5.55 -12.42
C THR A 99 34.01 -5.84 -13.51
N ARG A 100 34.37 -4.83 -14.30
CA ARG A 100 35.29 -4.90 -15.47
C ARG A 100 36.73 -5.33 -15.11
N GLY A 101 37.05 -5.55 -13.84
CA GLY A 101 38.40 -5.82 -13.34
C GLY A 101 38.84 -7.28 -13.38
N ASP A 102 37.93 -8.23 -13.58
CA ASP A 102 38.28 -9.64 -13.59
C ASP A 102 38.67 -10.09 -15.00
N ASN A 103 39.75 -9.52 -15.53
CA ASN A 103 40.44 -10.10 -16.67
C ASN A 103 41.09 -11.42 -16.22
N LEU A 104 40.30 -12.49 -16.17
CA LEU A 104 40.75 -13.88 -16.02
C LEU A 104 41.60 -14.38 -17.21
N MET A 105 42.12 -13.47 -18.05
CA MET A 105 42.96 -13.73 -19.22
C MET A 105 44.13 -12.74 -19.34
N ASP A 106 44.73 -12.31 -18.23
CA ASP A 106 46.11 -11.81 -18.30
C ASP A 106 47.03 -13.01 -18.56
N GLU A 107 47.39 -13.21 -19.84
CA GLU A 107 48.41 -14.16 -20.25
C GLU A 107 49.75 -13.80 -19.57
N PRO A 108 50.47 -14.76 -18.95
CA PRO A 108 51.77 -14.46 -18.37
C PRO A 108 52.74 -14.01 -19.46
N GLU A 109 53.37 -12.86 -19.26
CA GLU A 109 54.39 -12.30 -20.15
C GLU A 109 55.36 -13.40 -20.61
N ARG A 110 55.39 -13.66 -21.92
CA ARG A 110 56.41 -14.50 -22.52
C ARG A 110 57.76 -13.84 -22.28
N LEU A 111 58.51 -14.37 -21.31
CA LEU A 111 59.90 -14.00 -21.07
C LEU A 111 60.70 -14.28 -22.34
N GLY A 112 61.05 -13.21 -23.04
CA GLY A 112 61.80 -13.24 -24.29
C GLY A 112 63.14 -13.96 -24.14
N ARG A 113 63.50 -14.73 -25.16
CA ARG A 113 64.87 -15.06 -25.51
C ARG A 113 65.25 -14.23 -26.74
#